data_AF-A0A497FZ35-F1
#
_entry.id   AF-A0A497FZ35-F1
#
_cell.length_a   1.000
_cell.length_b   1.000
_cell.length_c   1.000
_cell.angle_alpha   90.00
_cell.angle_beta   90.00
_cell.angle_gamma   90.00
#
_symmetry.space_group_name_H-M   'P 1'
#
loop_
_entity.id
_entity.type
_entity.pdbx_description
1 polymer ?
#
loop_
_entity_poly.entity_id
_entity_poly.type
_entity_poly.pdbx_seq_one_letter_code
_entity_poly.pdbx_strand_id
1 'polypeptide(L)' 'MSIQEVREKLKVYRALDNEIRLRILLTLSKESPLAFSDIVKRVSVEKGLLAYHIGVLKSVGLVECWYERHSSKLSKY' A
#
# COMPACT_ATOMS: atom_id res chain seq x y z
N MET A 1 3.34 -21.09 21.04
CA MET A 1 3.74 -20.30 19.87
C MET A 1 5.01 -20.92 19.29
N SER A 2 4.94 -21.44 18.08
CA SER A 2 6.07 -22.05 17.37
C SER A 2 7.03 -20.98 16.82
N ILE A 3 8.28 -21.35 16.54
CA ILE A 3 9.27 -20.46 15.91
C ILE A 3 8.74 -19.89 14.59
N GLN A 4 7.99 -20.69 13.81
CA GLN A 4 7.42 -20.23 12.54
C GLN A 4 6.40 -19.11 12.74
N GLU A 5 5.50 -19.26 13.72
CA GLU A 5 4.51 -18.21 14.05
C GLU A 5 5.19 -16.91 14.49
N VAL A 6 6.28 -17.00 15.27
CA VAL A 6 7.07 -15.83 15.66
C VAL A 6 7.67 -15.14 14.43
N ARG A 7 8.24 -15.92 13.50
CA ARG A 7 8.84 -15.37 12.27
C ARG A 7 7.81 -14.66 11.40
N GLU A 8 6.59 -15.18 11.28
CA GLU A 8 5.52 -14.52 10.53
C GLU A 8 5.13 -13.17 11.17
N LYS A 9 4.97 -13.12 12.50
CA LYS A 9 4.71 -11.85 13.20
C LYS A 9 5.84 -10.84 13.00
N LEU A 10 7.09 -11.28 13.04
CA LEU A 10 8.25 -10.41 12.84
C LEU A 10 8.30 -9.79 11.43
N LYS A 11 7.74 -10.44 10.41
CA LYS A 11 7.61 -9.82 9.08
C LYS A 11 6.70 -8.61 9.11
N VAL A 12 5.59 -8.67 9.85
CA VAL A 12 4.67 -7.54 10.03
C VAL A 12 5.36 -6.41 10.79
N TYR A 13 6.04 -6.70 11.91
CA TYR A 13 6.77 -5.65 12.64
C TYR A 13 7.87 -5.01 11.79
N ARG A 14 8.62 -5.80 11.03
CA ARG A 14 9.60 -5.27 10.05
C ARG A 14 8.92 -4.49 8.93
N ALA A 15 7.66 -4.80 8.59
CA ALA A 15 6.87 -4.03 7.63
C ALA A 15 6.50 -2.64 8.17
N LEU A 16 6.29 -2.54 9.47
CA LEU A 16 5.90 -1.31 10.16
C LEU A 16 7.10 -0.42 10.53
N ASP A 17 8.30 -0.99 10.69
CA ASP A 17 9.52 -0.27 11.10
C ASP A 17 10.15 0.56 9.96
N ASN A 18 9.37 1.40 9.29
CA ASN A 18 9.86 2.38 8.32
C ASN A 18 8.84 3.51 8.18
N GLU A 19 9.34 4.73 8.24
CA GLU A 19 8.53 5.94 8.26
C GLU A 19 7.61 6.08 7.04
N ILE A 20 8.10 5.79 5.82
CA ILE A 20 7.29 5.91 4.60
C ILE A 20 6.12 4.94 4.64
N ARG A 21 6.34 3.69 5.06
CA ARG A 21 5.27 2.69 5.21
C ARG A 21 4.25 3.10 6.27
N LEU A 22 4.67 3.66 7.39
CA LEU A 22 3.76 4.21 8.39
C LEU A 22 2.95 5.39 7.84
N ARG A 23 3.57 6.30 7.09
CA ARG A 23 2.87 7.42 6.43
C ARG A 23 1.85 6.93 5.41
N ILE A 24 2.15 5.88 4.64
CA ILE A 24 1.18 5.24 3.73
C ILE A 24 -0.02 4.70 4.52
N LEU A 25 0.23 3.92 5.57
CA LEU A 25 -0.82 3.32 6.40
C LEU A 25 -1.68 4.40 7.08
N LEU A 26 -1.07 5.45 7.63
CA LEU A 26 -1.79 6.58 8.22
C LEU A 26 -2.59 7.38 7.19
N THR A 27 -2.10 7.46 5.94
CA THR A 27 -2.85 8.10 4.85
C THR A 27 -4.10 7.29 4.50
N LEU A 28 -3.95 5.98 4.35
CA LEU A 28 -5.05 5.06 4.04
C LEU A 28 -6.04 4.91 5.19
N SER A 29 -5.58 4.98 6.44
CA SER A 29 -6.46 4.88 7.61
C SER A 29 -7.36 6.11 7.77
N LYS A 30 -6.94 7.26 7.25
CA LYS A 30 -7.73 8.50 7.25
C LYS A 30 -8.74 8.53 6.11
N GLU A 31 -8.38 7.97 4.95
CA GLU A 31 -9.21 7.99 3.75
C GLU A 31 -8.86 6.80 2.84
N SER A 32 -9.86 6.01 2.49
CA SER A 32 -9.76 4.84 1.63
C SER A 32 -11.11 4.58 0.94
N PRO A 33 -11.15 4.08 -0.31
CA PRO A 33 -10.01 3.76 -1.19
C PRO A 33 -9.33 5.02 -1.75
N LEU A 34 -8.03 4.93 -2.05
CA LEU A 34 -7.26 5.98 -2.72
C LEU A 34 -6.59 5.43 -3.97
N ALA A 35 -6.60 6.23 -5.04
CA ALA A 35 -5.80 5.91 -6.21
C ALA A 35 -4.31 6.05 -5.88
N PHE A 36 -3.47 5.25 -6.54
CA PHE A 36 -2.02 5.30 -6.37
C PHE A 36 -1.46 6.72 -6.55
N SER A 37 -1.97 7.48 -7.52
CA SER A 37 -1.58 8.87 -7.76
C SER A 37 -1.87 9.81 -6.59
N ASP A 38 -2.92 9.56 -5.82
CA ASP A 38 -3.27 10.41 -4.67
C ASP A 38 -2.37 10.08 -3.47
N ILE A 39 -2.02 8.81 -3.30
CA ILE A 39 -1.04 8.39 -2.29
C ILE A 39 0.34 9.02 -2.59
N VAL A 40 0.77 9.05 -3.86
CA VAL A 40 2.02 9.74 -4.28
C VAL A 40 2.03 11.20 -3.82
N LYS A 41 0.94 11.93 -4.06
CA LYS A 41 0.84 13.35 -3.69
C LYS A 41 0.89 13.54 -2.17
N ARG A 42 0.16 12.72 -1.42
CA ARG A 42 0.02 12.84 0.05
C ARG A 42 1.27 12.40 0.82
N VAL A 43 1.93 11.33 0.37
CA VAL A 43 3.15 10.81 0.99
C VAL A 43 4.40 11.54 0.45
N SER A 44 4.29 12.25 -0.68
CA SER A 44 5.37 13.08 -1.23
C SER A 44 6.67 12.30 -1.45
N VAL A 45 6.55 11.13 -2.10
CA VAL A 45 7.68 10.26 -2.45
C VAL A 45 7.64 9.90 -3.93
N GLU A 46 8.82 9.56 -4.48
CA GLU A 46 8.99 9.01 -5.83
C GLU A 46 8.05 7.82 -6.10
N LYS A 47 7.48 7.75 -7.31
CA LYS A 47 6.49 6.71 -7.68
C LYS A 47 7.05 5.29 -7.52
N GLY A 48 8.28 5.06 -7.98
CA GLY A 48 8.93 3.74 -7.88
C GLY A 48 9.14 3.33 -6.42
N LEU A 49 9.55 4.29 -5.58
CA LEU A 49 9.75 4.07 -4.15
C LEU A 49 8.42 3.77 -3.44
N LEU A 50 7.35 4.49 -3.79
CA LEU A 50 6.02 4.19 -3.27
C LEU A 50 5.54 2.79 -3.67
N ALA A 51 5.73 2.40 -4.93
CA ALA A 51 5.35 1.08 -5.42
C ALA A 51 6.08 -0.04 -4.66
N TYR A 52 7.38 0.14 -4.39
CA TYR A 52 8.14 -0.77 -3.54
C TYR A 52 7.53 -0.89 -2.13
N HIS A 53 7.27 0.24 -1.46
CA HIS A 53 6.71 0.23 -0.11
C HIS A 53 5.30 -0.39 -0.03
N ILE A 54 4.42 -0.08 -0.99
CA ILE A 54 3.11 -0.72 -1.11
C ILE A 54 3.25 -2.22 -1.36
N GLY A 55 4.21 -2.64 -2.20
CA GLY A 55 4.50 -4.06 -2.43
C GLY A 55 4.90 -4.79 -1.14
N VAL A 56 5.76 -4.19 -0.33
CA VAL A 56 6.14 -4.75 0.98
C VAL A 56 4.94 -4.85 1.92
N LEU A 57 4.15 -3.78 2.05
CA LEU A 57 2.93 -3.79 2.87
C LEU A 57 1.91 -4.83 2.40
N LYS A 58 1.75 -5.00 1.08
CA LYS A 58 0.86 -6.01 0.49
C LYS A 58 1.36 -7.42 0.79
N SER A 59 2.68 -7.65 0.73
CA SER A 59 3.27 -8.97 0.98
C SER A 59 3.03 -9.51 2.40
N VAL A 60 2.74 -8.63 3.35
CA VAL A 60 2.39 -8.98 4.73
C VAL A 60 0.90 -8.77 5.05
N GLY A 61 0.06 -8.50 4.05
CA GLY A 61 -1.39 -8.34 4.20
C GLY A 61 -1.84 -7.06 4.89
N LEU A 62 -1.00 -6.02 4.98
CA LEU A 62 -1.38 -4.75 5.61
C LEU A 62 -2.13 -3.79 4.67
N VAL A 63 -2.02 -4.00 3.35
CA VAL A 63 -2.75 -3.24 2.33
C VAL A 63 -3.21 -4.15 1.22
N GLU A 64 -4.35 -3.82 0.63
CA GLU A 64 -4.92 -4.50 -0.54
C GLU A 64 -5.01 -3.52 -1.70
N CYS A 65 -4.93 -4.02 -2.93
CA CYS A 65 -4.98 -3.20 -4.14
C CYS A 65 -6.02 -3.77 -5.08
N TRP A 66 -7.05 -2.97 -5.36
CA TRP A 66 -8.13 -3.32 -6.26
C TRP A 66 -7.90 -2.63 -7.61
N TYR A 67 -8.07 -3.37 -8.70
CA TYR A 67 -8.04 -2.78 -10.04
C TYR A 67 -9.47 -2.40 -10.43
N GLU A 68 -9.76 -1.11 -10.39
CA GLU A 68 -11.01 -0.58 -10.92
C GLU A 68 -10.80 -0.08 -12.35
N ARG A 69 -11.38 -0.78 -13.33
CA ARG A 69 -11.41 -0.31 -14.72
C ARG A 69 -12.52 0.73 -14.84
N HIS A 70 -12.16 2.01 -14.82
CA HIS A 70 -13.02 3.02 -15.40
C HIS A 70 -12.97 2.87 -16.93
N SER A 71 -13.94 2.16 -17.51
CA SER A 71 -14.16 2.30 -18.95
C SER A 71 -14.61 3.73 -19.18
N SER A 72 -13.73 4.59 -19.67
CA SER A 72 -14.16 5.76 -20.41
C SER A 72 -14.93 5.20 -21.62
N LYS A 73 -16.25 5.10 -21.53
CA LYS A 73 -17.12 4.88 -22.69
C LYS A 73 -16.97 6.11 -23.60
N LEU A 74 -15.87 6.18 -24.32
CA LEU A 74 -15.78 6.93 -25.55
C LEU A 74 -16.43 6.04 -26.60
N SER A 75 -17.76 5.99 -26.60
CA SER A 75 -18.48 5.59 -27.81
C SER A 75 -18.12 6.62 -28.88
N LYS A 76 -17.24 6.24 -29.80
CA LYS A 76 -17.09 6.91 -31.09
C LYS A 76 -17.82 6.02 -32.11
N TYR A 77 -18.72 6.61 -32.87
CA TYR A 77 -19.30 5.99 -34.05
C TYR A 77 -18.25 5.87 -35.15
#